data_AF-A0A963MQ04-F1
#
_entry.id   AF-A0A963MQ04-F1
#
_cell.length_a   1.000
_cell.length_b   1.000
_cell.length_c   1.000
_cell.angle_alpha   90.00
_cell.angle_beta   90.00
_cell.angle_gamma   90.00
#
_symmetry.space_group_name_H-M   'P 1'
#
loop_
_entity.id
_entity.type
_entity.pdbx_description
1 polymer ?
#
loop_
_entity_poly.entity_id
_entity_poly.type
_entity_poly.pdbx_seq_one_letter_code
_entity_poly.pdbx_strand_id
1 'polypeptide(L)' 'MTQPNYIVHPSAIVDEGAQIGEGSRVWHFAHVCAGARIGKGVSLG' A
#
# COMPACT_ATOMS: atom_id res chain seq x y z
N MET A 1 -5.48 12.94 13.83
CA MET A 1 -4.30 12.54 13.02
C MET A 1 -4.61 11.17 12.45
N THR A 2 -5.01 11.10 11.19
CA THR A 2 -5.50 9.89 10.52
C THR A 2 -4.31 8.96 10.31
N GLN A 3 -4.18 7.93 11.13
CA GLN A 3 -3.18 6.89 10.88
C GLN A 3 -3.49 6.22 9.53
N PRO A 4 -2.48 5.87 8.73
CA PRO A 4 -2.71 5.13 7.50
C PRO A 4 -3.38 3.80 7.87
N ASN A 5 -4.61 3.58 7.40
CA ASN A 5 -5.36 2.34 7.66
C ASN A 5 -4.83 1.16 6.81
N TYR A 6 -3.57 1.19 6.38
CA TYR A 6 -2.92 0.13 5.61
C TYR A 6 -1.51 -0.10 6.15
N ILE A 7 -1.03 -1.33 5.99
CA ILE A 7 0.29 -1.74 6.49
C ILE A 7 1.22 -1.82 5.30
N VAL A 8 2.38 -1.19 5.40
CA VAL A 8 3.46 -1.30 4.41
C VAL A 8 4.68 -1.88 5.08
N HIS A 9 5.18 -2.99 4.55
CA HIS A 9 6.45 -3.54 4.98
C HIS A 9 7.57 -2.55 4.66
N PRO A 10 8.56 -2.32 5.55
CA PRO A 10 9.66 -1.37 5.30
C PRO A 10 10.49 -1.62 4.03
N SER A 11 10.48 -2.84 3.50
CA SER A 11 11.15 -3.18 2.23
C SER A 11 10.28 -3.01 0.99
N ALA A 12 9.00 -2.66 1.15
CA ALA A 12 8.14 -2.34 0.03
C ALA A 12 8.38 -0.90 -0.43
N ILE A 13 8.26 -0.69 -1.74
CA ILE A 13 8.36 0.65 -2.35
C ILE A 13 6.95 1.06 -2.73
N VAL A 14 6.50 2.20 -2.20
CA VAL A 14 5.23 2.81 -2.56
C VAL A 14 5.54 4.20 -3.09
N ASP A 15 5.37 4.37 -4.40
CA ASP A 15 5.63 5.66 -5.05
C ASP A 15 4.56 6.68 -4.66
N GLU A 16 4.94 7.95 -4.67
CA GLU A 16 4.03 9.06 -4.40
C GLU A 16 2.86 9.07 -5.41
N GLY A 17 1.64 9.26 -4.91
CA GLY A 17 0.42 9.23 -5.72
C GLY A 17 -0.25 7.86 -5.81
N ALA A 18 0.34 6.81 -5.24
CA ALA A 18 -0.36 5.55 -5.03
C ALA A 18 -1.52 5.72 -4.03
N GLN A 19 -2.65 5.08 -4.32
CA GLN A 19 -3.86 5.10 -3.50
C GLN A 19 -4.08 3.70 -2.94
N ILE A 20 -3.88 3.54 -1.63
CA ILE A 20 -4.03 2.26 -0.95
C ILE A 20 -5.29 2.31 -0.09
N GLY A 21 -6.25 1.45 -0.40
CA GLY A 21 -7.48 1.31 0.36
C GLY A 21 -7.24 0.76 1.76
N GLU A 22 -8.11 1.14 2.69
CA GLU A 22 -8.13 0.69 4.08
C GLU A 22 -8.12 -0.84 4.23
N GLY A 23 -7.43 -1.32 5.26
CA GLY A 23 -7.24 -2.74 5.57
C GLY A 23 -6.25 -3.45 4.66
N SER A 24 -5.64 -2.74 3.71
CA SER A 24 -4.69 -3.34 2.77
C SER A 24 -3.32 -3.55 3.41
N ARG A 25 -2.60 -4.55 2.90
CA ARG A 25 -1.27 -4.96 3.36
C ARG A 25 -0.34 -5.07 2.17
N VAL A 26 0.80 -4.38 2.25
CA VAL A 26 1.88 -4.42 1.27
C VAL A 26 3.06 -5.16 1.89
N TRP A 27 3.38 -6.33 1.35
CA TRP A 27 4.41 -7.22 1.86
C TRP A 27 5.79 -6.92 1.25
N HIS A 28 6.77 -7.71 1.66
CA HIS A 28 8.18 -7.56 1.30
C HIS A 28 8.37 -7.52 -0.22
N PHE A 29 9.19 -6.58 -0.71
CA PHE A 29 9.58 -6.45 -2.13
C PHE A 29 8.45 -6.12 -3.11
N ALA A 30 7.25 -5.80 -2.62
CA ALA A 30 6.21 -5.23 -3.46
C ALA A 30 6.58 -3.80 -3.88
N HIS A 31 6.38 -3.48 -5.16
CA HIS A 31 6.49 -2.12 -5.70
C HIS A 31 5.12 -1.65 -6.18
N VAL A 32 4.60 -0.60 -5.53
CA VAL A 32 3.35 0.05 -5.90
C VAL A 32 3.67 1.33 -6.65
N CYS A 33 3.46 1.31 -7.98
CA CYS A 33 3.76 2.45 -8.84
C CYS A 33 2.85 3.67 -8.58
N ALA A 34 3.35 4.85 -8.95
CA ALA A 34 2.59 6.09 -8.88
C ALA A 34 1.26 5.97 -9.64
N GLY A 35 0.15 6.38 -9.01
CA GLY A 35 -1.19 6.32 -9.59
C GLY A 35 -1.89 4.96 -9.51
N ALA A 36 -1.24 3.93 -8.96
CA ALA A 36 -1.90 2.65 -8.67
C ALA A 36 -3.07 2.86 -7.70
N ARG A 37 -4.21 2.23 -7.99
CA ARG A 37 -5.41 2.28 -7.15
C ARG A 37 -5.71 0.90 -6.60
N ILE A 38 -5.44 0.73 -5.31
CA ILE A 38 -5.63 -0.52 -4.59
C ILE A 38 -6.91 -0.41 -3.77
N GLY A 39 -7.77 -1.42 -3.93
CA GLY A 39 -9.04 -1.51 -3.20
C GLY A 39 -8.84 -1.68 -1.69
N LYS A 40 -9.96 -1.84 -0.97
CA LYS A 40 -9.94 -2.12 0.48
C LYS A 40 -9.63 -3.60 0.73
N GLY A 41 -8.89 -3.91 1.79
CA GLY A 41 -8.61 -5.28 2.23
C GLY A 41 -7.73 -6.09 1.28
N VAL A 42 -6.94 -5.44 0.41
CA VAL A 42 -6.07 -6.12 -0.56
C VAL A 42 -4.78 -6.58 0.11
N SER A 43 -4.28 -7.75 -0.28
CA SER A 43 -2.98 -8.27 0.15
C SER A 43 -2.04 -8.33 -1.05
N LEU A 44 -1.03 -7.46 -1.07
CA LEU A 44 0.03 -7.43 -2.09
C LEU A 44 1.25 -8.19 -1.58
N GLY A 45 1.40 -9.41 -2.06
CA GLY A 45 2.52 -10.32 -1.76
C GLY A 45 3.72 -10.09 -2.65
#